data_AF-A0A2V8FBY0-F1
#
_entry.id   AF-A0A2V8FBY0-F1
#
_cell.length_a   1.000
_cell.length_b   1.000
_cell.length_c   1.000
_cell.angle_alpha   90.00
_cell.angle_beta   90.00
_cell.angle_gamma   90.00
#
_symmetry.space_group_name_H-M   'P 1'
#
loop_
_entity.id
_entity.type
_entity.pdbx_description
1 polymer ?
#
loop_
_entity_poly.entity_id
_entity_poly.type
_entity_poly.pdbx_seq_one_letter_code
_entity_poly.pdbx_strand_id
1 'polypeptide(L)'
;MHRGTYDVAVMVIFLFQMVFMDTTTTIVTGTCAERWKYSAFIVSTMFLGAFTYPLFANWAWGGGWLSTLGSNFGLGHGYSDFAGSGVVHSVGGLTALACGLILGPRIGKYGRDGKANVIPGHDITWVLCGCFILAFGWFGFNPGSTLAGTDLRISFVVVNTMLASVAGAFASMMYLMMRGLKPD
;
A
#
# COMPACT_ATOMS: atom_id res chain seq x y z
N MET A 1 -29.64 13.13 -14.78
CA MET A 1 -28.79 11.96 -14.48
C MET A 1 -28.26 11.38 -15.79
N HIS A 2 -27.05 11.77 -16.20
CA HIS A 2 -26.46 11.22 -17.41
C HIS A 2 -25.89 9.83 -17.09
N ARG A 3 -26.64 8.79 -17.46
CA ARG A 3 -26.20 7.38 -17.42
C ARG A 3 -25.20 7.12 -18.56
N GLY A 4 -24.00 7.69 -18.47
CA GLY A 4 -22.93 7.53 -19.47
C GLY A 4 -21.54 7.71 -18.86
N THR A 5 -20.51 7.59 -19.68
CA THR A 5 -19.09 7.74 -19.26
C THR A 5 -18.72 9.15 -18.78
N TYR A 6 -19.59 10.15 -18.92
CA TYR A 6 -19.41 11.52 -18.40
C TYR A 6 -20.12 11.76 -17.06
N ASP A 7 -20.44 10.71 -16.31
CA ASP A 7 -20.99 10.84 -14.97
C ASP A 7 -19.89 11.26 -13.97
N VAL A 8 -20.14 12.35 -13.23
CA VAL A 8 -19.17 12.92 -12.29
C VAL A 8 -18.81 11.92 -11.18
N ALA A 9 -19.76 11.12 -10.70
CA ALA A 9 -19.48 10.12 -9.67
C ALA A 9 -18.58 9.01 -10.21
N VAL A 10 -18.80 8.58 -11.46
CA VAL A 10 -17.94 7.60 -12.13
C VAL A 10 -16.51 8.14 -12.28
N MET A 11 -16.34 9.39 -12.73
CA MET A 11 -15.01 9.98 -12.90
C MET A 11 -14.27 10.17 -11.57
N VAL A 12 -14.96 10.60 -10.51
CA VAL A 12 -14.36 10.76 -9.18
C VAL A 12 -13.94 9.41 -8.61
N ILE A 13 -14.81 8.39 -8.68
CA ILE A 13 -14.47 7.04 -8.20
C ILE A 13 -13.34 6.43 -9.03
N PHE A 14 -13.38 6.59 -10.36
CA PHE A 14 -12.33 6.10 -11.24
C PHE A 14 -10.98 6.70 -10.86
N LEU A 15 -10.89 8.03 -10.73
CA LEU A 15 -9.65 8.70 -10.33
C LEU A 15 -9.18 8.22 -8.95
N PHE A 16 -10.08 8.16 -7.97
CA PHE A 16 -9.75 7.76 -6.61
C PHE A 16 -9.23 6.31 -6.54
N GLN A 17 -9.87 5.38 -7.26
CA GLN A 17 -9.44 3.98 -7.29
C GLN A 17 -8.19 3.77 -8.17
N MET A 18 -8.03 4.55 -9.23
CA MET A 18 -6.84 4.50 -10.08
C MET A 18 -5.58 4.86 -9.29
N VAL A 19 -5.61 5.88 -8.44
CA VAL A 19 -4.43 6.22 -7.62
C VAL A 19 -4.15 5.19 -6.52
N PHE A 20 -5.15 4.44 -6.05
CA PHE A 20 -4.94 3.29 -5.14
C PHE A 20 -4.27 2.12 -5.85
N MET A 21 -4.68 1.85 -7.09
CA MET A 21 -4.02 0.88 -7.97
C MET A 21 -2.56 1.28 -8.22
N ASP A 22 -2.30 2.55 -8.56
CA ASP A 22 -0.94 3.08 -8.75
C ASP A 22 -0.09 2.94 -7.47
N THR A 23 -0.67 3.19 -6.30
CA THR A 23 0.00 2.98 -5.01
C THR A 23 0.39 1.51 -4.83
N THR A 24 -0.48 0.57 -5.21
CA THR A 24 -0.19 -0.87 -5.14
C THR A 24 1.00 -1.25 -6.04
N THR A 25 1.02 -0.73 -7.27
CA THR A 25 2.08 -1.08 -8.23
C THR A 25 3.44 -0.49 -7.86
N THR A 26 3.45 0.72 -7.30
CA THR A 26 4.69 1.41 -6.91
C THR A 26 5.38 0.76 -5.71
N ILE A 27 4.66 0.05 -4.83
CA ILE A 27 5.26 -0.75 -3.73
C ILE A 27 6.28 -1.75 -4.27
N VAL A 28 5.98 -2.41 -5.39
CA VAL A 28 6.84 -3.45 -5.99
C VAL A 28 8.19 -2.88 -6.47
N THR A 29 8.20 -1.61 -6.88
CA THR A 29 9.39 -0.96 -7.44
C THR A 29 10.53 -0.86 -6.42
N GLY A 30 10.24 -0.59 -5.15
CA GLY A 30 11.25 -0.47 -4.10
C GLY A 30 11.99 -1.78 -3.84
N THR A 31 11.27 -2.90 -3.85
CA THR A 31 11.87 -4.23 -3.66
C THR A 31 12.73 -4.67 -4.85
N CYS A 32 12.30 -4.30 -6.05
CA CYS A 32 12.93 -4.72 -7.31
C CYS A 32 14.04 -3.78 -7.78
N ALA A 33 14.19 -2.61 -7.14
CA ALA A 33 15.19 -1.60 -7.51
C ALA A 33 16.60 -2.19 -7.73
N GLU A 34 17.35 -1.55 -8.64
CA GLU A 34 18.76 -1.84 -9.01
C GLU A 34 19.01 -3.10 -9.84
N ARG A 35 18.09 -4.08 -9.88
CA ARG A 35 18.30 -5.37 -10.55
C ARG A 35 17.13 -5.85 -11.41
N TRP A 36 16.22 -4.94 -11.73
CA TRP A 36 15.04 -5.21 -12.53
C TRP A 36 15.16 -4.57 -13.91
N LYS A 37 14.88 -5.35 -14.96
CA LYS A 37 14.83 -4.83 -16.33
C LYS A 37 13.60 -3.94 -16.49
N TYR A 38 13.76 -2.82 -17.20
CA TYR A 38 12.66 -1.89 -17.46
C TYR A 38 11.48 -2.56 -18.19
N SER A 39 11.74 -3.46 -19.14
CA SER A 39 10.68 -4.22 -19.81
C SER A 39 9.89 -5.12 -18.85
N ALA A 40 10.57 -5.73 -17.88
CA ALA A 40 9.92 -6.55 -16.86
C ALA A 40 9.07 -5.68 -15.91
N PHE A 41 9.51 -4.46 -15.60
CA PHE A 41 8.71 -3.47 -14.86
C PHE A 41 7.42 -3.10 -15.58
N ILE A 42 7.47 -2.80 -16.89
CA ILE A 42 6.27 -2.45 -17.66
C ILE A 42 5.27 -3.62 -17.64
N VAL A 43 5.75 -4.82 -17.97
CA VAL A 43 4.89 -6.01 -18.07
C VAL A 43 4.28 -6.36 -16.71
N SER A 44 5.07 -6.42 -15.65
CA SER A 44 4.55 -6.74 -14.31
C SER A 44 3.54 -5.72 -13.81
N THR A 45 3.80 -4.43 -14.05
CA THR A 45 2.93 -3.34 -13.60
C THR A 45 1.60 -3.39 -14.35
N MET A 46 1.64 -3.69 -15.66
CA MET A 46 0.44 -3.93 -16.45
C MET A 46 -0.36 -5.12 -15.90
N PHE A 47 0.29 -6.25 -15.60
CA PHE A 47 -0.42 -7.42 -15.05
C PHE A 47 -1.00 -7.16 -13.66
N LEU A 48 -0.23 -6.51 -12.77
CA LEU A 48 -0.68 -6.16 -11.43
C LEU A 48 -1.85 -5.17 -11.50
N GLY A 49 -1.74 -4.11 -12.29
CA GLY A 49 -2.75 -3.06 -12.40
C GLY A 49 -4.00 -3.47 -13.17
N ALA A 50 -3.88 -4.30 -14.22
CA ALA A 50 -5.02 -4.69 -15.06
C ALA A 50 -5.72 -5.96 -14.59
N PHE A 51 -5.05 -6.83 -13.82
CA PHE A 51 -5.62 -8.11 -13.39
C PHE A 51 -5.57 -8.32 -11.88
N THR A 52 -4.39 -8.42 -11.29
CA THR A 52 -4.26 -8.86 -9.89
C THR A 52 -4.94 -7.91 -8.91
N TYR A 53 -4.63 -6.61 -8.99
CA TYR A 53 -5.24 -5.59 -8.16
C TYR A 53 -6.75 -5.49 -8.38
N PRO A 54 -7.27 -5.24 -9.61
CA PRO A 54 -8.70 -5.05 -9.79
C PRO A 54 -9.50 -6.30 -9.48
N LEU A 55 -8.98 -7.52 -9.70
CA LEU A 55 -9.65 -8.74 -9.32
C LEU A 55 -9.89 -8.80 -7.79
N PHE A 56 -8.83 -8.58 -7.00
CA PHE A 56 -8.95 -8.59 -5.55
C PHE A 56 -9.78 -7.41 -5.02
N ALA A 57 -9.61 -6.21 -5.60
CA ALA A 57 -10.42 -5.05 -5.27
C ALA A 57 -11.92 -5.30 -5.54
N ASN A 58 -12.28 -6.00 -6.62
CA ASN A 58 -13.68 -6.38 -6.88
C ASN A 58 -14.21 -7.39 -5.86
N TRP A 59 -13.38 -8.33 -5.39
CA TRP A 59 -13.79 -9.25 -4.32
C TRP A 59 -14.07 -8.51 -3.01
N ALA A 60 -13.20 -7.58 -2.65
CA ALA A 60 -13.22 -6.84 -1.39
C ALA A 60 -14.19 -5.66 -1.34
N TRP A 61 -14.23 -4.84 -2.40
CA TRP A 61 -14.94 -3.56 -2.47
C TRP A 61 -16.00 -3.50 -3.56
N GLY A 62 -15.89 -4.32 -4.60
CA GLY A 62 -16.82 -4.34 -5.73
C GLY A 62 -18.11 -5.15 -5.51
N GLY A 63 -18.43 -5.54 -4.27
CA GLY A 63 -19.57 -6.41 -3.96
C GLY A 63 -19.32 -7.90 -4.26
N GLY A 64 -18.07 -8.30 -4.47
CA GLY A 64 -17.70 -9.70 -4.69
C GLY A 64 -17.75 -10.56 -3.43
N TRP A 65 -17.38 -11.83 -3.60
CA TRP A 65 -17.58 -12.87 -2.57
C TRP A 65 -16.99 -12.50 -1.20
N LEU A 66 -15.81 -11.86 -1.17
CA LEU A 66 -15.11 -11.52 0.05
C LEU A 66 -15.89 -10.47 0.87
N SER A 67 -16.41 -9.44 0.20
CA SER A 67 -17.29 -8.43 0.82
C SER A 67 -18.60 -9.01 1.37
N THR A 68 -19.09 -10.11 0.77
CA THR A 68 -20.37 -10.74 1.15
C THR A 68 -20.23 -11.87 2.18
N LEU A 69 -19.02 -12.20 2.64
CA LEU A 69 -18.80 -13.31 3.58
C LEU A 69 -19.62 -13.18 4.87
N GLY A 70 -19.76 -11.96 5.39
CA GLY A 70 -20.55 -11.67 6.58
C GLY A 70 -22.00 -12.10 6.41
N SER A 71 -22.65 -11.65 5.33
CA SER A 71 -24.04 -11.97 5.00
C SER A 71 -24.23 -13.44 4.61
N ASN A 72 -23.31 -14.03 3.86
CA ASN A 72 -23.45 -15.39 3.32
C ASN A 72 -23.20 -16.48 4.38
N PHE A 73 -22.32 -16.22 5.34
CA PHE A 73 -21.89 -17.21 6.33
C PHE A 73 -22.18 -16.81 7.78
N GLY A 74 -22.88 -15.70 8.02
CA GLY A 74 -23.21 -15.22 9.36
C GLY A 74 -21.99 -14.69 10.14
N LEU A 75 -20.95 -14.23 9.45
CA LEU A 75 -19.67 -13.78 10.04
C LEU A 75 -19.67 -12.29 10.45
N GLY A 76 -20.82 -11.76 10.88
CA GLY A 76 -20.96 -10.34 11.23
C GLY A 76 -20.65 -9.42 10.04
N HIS A 77 -19.69 -8.52 10.20
CA HIS A 77 -19.28 -7.58 9.14
C HIS A 77 -18.49 -8.24 7.98
N GLY A 78 -18.11 -9.51 8.10
CA GLY A 78 -17.31 -10.18 7.06
C GLY A 78 -15.92 -9.55 6.89
N TYR A 79 -15.42 -9.55 5.66
CA TYR A 79 -14.17 -8.87 5.33
C TYR A 79 -14.37 -7.35 5.31
N SER A 80 -13.57 -6.63 6.09
CA SER A 80 -13.62 -5.17 6.18
C SER A 80 -12.23 -4.60 5.92
N ASP A 81 -12.11 -3.84 4.84
CA ASP A 81 -10.91 -3.10 4.50
C ASP A 81 -11.32 -1.66 4.17
N PHE A 82 -11.08 -0.75 5.10
CA PHE A 82 -11.61 0.61 5.00
C PHE A 82 -10.91 1.45 3.92
N ALA A 83 -9.58 1.33 3.82
CA ALA A 83 -8.76 2.17 2.95
C ALA A 83 -7.66 1.40 2.20
N GLY A 84 -7.62 0.07 2.25
CA GLY A 84 -6.73 -0.73 1.39
C GLY A 84 -5.57 -1.38 2.13
N SER A 85 -5.69 -1.69 3.42
CA SER A 85 -4.69 -2.50 4.13
C SER A 85 -4.50 -3.87 3.46
N GLY A 86 -5.58 -4.49 3.01
CA GLY A 86 -5.55 -5.69 2.19
C GLY A 86 -5.37 -5.37 0.72
N VAL A 87 -6.31 -4.61 0.17
CA VAL A 87 -6.45 -4.39 -1.28
C VAL A 87 -5.24 -3.69 -1.90
N VAL A 88 -4.62 -2.75 -1.18
CA VAL A 88 -3.44 -2.01 -1.67
C VAL A 88 -2.17 -2.56 -1.04
N HIS A 89 -2.04 -2.48 0.27
CA HIS A 89 -0.76 -2.75 0.94
C HIS A 89 -0.41 -4.24 0.98
N SER A 90 -1.37 -5.13 1.26
CA SER A 90 -1.09 -6.57 1.29
C SER A 90 -0.92 -7.13 -0.12
N VAL A 91 -1.75 -6.75 -1.09
CA VAL A 91 -1.57 -7.17 -2.50
C VAL A 91 -0.23 -6.68 -3.03
N GLY A 92 0.10 -5.40 -2.83
CA GLY A 92 1.39 -4.83 -3.25
C GLY A 92 2.57 -5.48 -2.54
N GLY A 93 2.47 -5.66 -1.22
CA GLY A 93 3.53 -6.26 -0.39
C GLY A 93 3.79 -7.74 -0.71
N LEU A 94 2.74 -8.55 -0.89
CA LEU A 94 2.87 -9.95 -1.29
C LEU A 94 3.41 -10.09 -2.71
N THR A 95 3.01 -9.20 -3.63
CA THR A 95 3.59 -9.15 -4.97
C THR A 95 5.06 -8.76 -4.92
N ALA A 96 5.41 -7.75 -4.12
CA ALA A 96 6.78 -7.32 -3.91
C ALA A 96 7.64 -8.45 -3.30
N LEU A 97 7.10 -9.20 -2.34
CA LEU A 97 7.75 -10.39 -1.76
C LEU A 97 8.00 -11.45 -2.84
N ALA A 98 6.99 -11.79 -3.64
CA ALA A 98 7.13 -12.77 -4.72
C ALA A 98 8.20 -12.33 -5.74
N CYS A 99 8.18 -11.06 -6.17
CA CYS A 99 9.21 -10.51 -7.05
C CYS A 99 10.60 -10.54 -6.41
N GLY A 100 10.71 -10.24 -5.12
CA GLY A 100 11.96 -10.32 -4.37
C GLY A 100 12.52 -11.74 -4.30
N LEU A 101 11.67 -12.74 -4.11
CA LEU A 101 12.06 -14.16 -4.11
C LEU A 101 12.54 -14.62 -5.50
N ILE A 102 11.86 -14.19 -6.57
CA ILE A 102 12.22 -14.55 -7.96
C ILE A 102 13.52 -13.86 -8.40
N LEU A 103 13.69 -12.56 -8.08
CA LEU A 103 14.90 -11.81 -8.42
C LEU A 103 16.11 -12.19 -7.55
N GLY A 104 15.89 -12.85 -6.41
CA GLY A 104 16.94 -13.21 -5.45
C GLY A 104 17.42 -12.00 -4.63
N PRO A 105 18.62 -12.01 -4.05
CA PRO A 105 19.18 -10.88 -3.32
C PRO A 105 19.99 -9.91 -4.19
N ARG A 106 20.20 -8.68 -3.71
CA ARG A 106 21.13 -7.72 -4.33
C ARG A 106 22.58 -8.24 -4.26
N ILE A 107 23.39 -7.88 -5.24
CA ILE A 107 24.83 -8.19 -5.23
C ILE A 107 25.46 -7.57 -3.98
N GLY A 108 26.24 -8.36 -3.24
CA GLY A 108 26.87 -7.93 -2.00
C GLY A 108 25.96 -7.91 -0.78
N LYS A 109 24.66 -8.23 -0.91
CA LYS A 109 23.74 -8.29 0.25
C LYS A 109 24.10 -9.39 1.23
N TYR A 110 24.64 -10.51 0.76
CA TYR A 110 25.08 -11.62 1.58
C TYR A 110 26.55 -11.94 1.33
N GLY A 111 27.33 -12.06 2.41
CA GLY A 111 28.74 -12.46 2.37
C GLY A 111 28.92 -13.95 2.05
N ARG A 112 30.18 -14.38 1.86
CA ARG A 112 30.50 -15.81 1.66
C ARG A 112 30.13 -16.68 2.86
N ASP A 113 30.05 -16.08 4.03
CA ASP A 113 29.60 -16.72 5.28
C ASP A 113 28.07 -16.71 5.45
N GLY A 114 27.33 -16.24 4.43
CA GLY A 114 25.87 -16.15 4.45
C GLY A 114 25.32 -15.00 5.30
N LYS A 115 26.16 -14.19 5.94
CA LYS A 115 25.71 -13.07 6.77
C LYS A 115 25.22 -11.91 5.92
N ALA A 116 24.18 -11.24 6.40
CA ALA A 116 23.63 -10.06 5.74
C ALA A 116 24.54 -8.84 5.93
N ASN A 117 24.90 -8.20 4.82
CA ASN A 117 25.57 -6.92 4.81
C ASN A 117 24.54 -5.77 4.81
N VAL A 118 24.89 -4.67 5.45
CA VAL A 118 24.11 -3.42 5.39
C VAL A 118 24.43 -2.74 4.06
N ILE A 119 23.38 -2.41 3.30
CA ILE A 119 23.47 -1.54 2.12
C ILE A 119 22.88 -0.21 2.56
N PRO A 120 23.69 0.81 2.88
CA PRO A 120 23.18 2.07 3.42
C PRO A 120 22.34 2.81 2.38
N GLY A 121 21.39 3.62 2.85
CA GLY A 121 20.67 4.56 2.00
C GLY A 121 21.64 5.55 1.36
N HIS A 122 21.40 5.88 0.09
CA HIS A 122 22.27 6.81 -0.64
C HIS A 122 22.11 8.26 -0.17
N ASP A 123 20.92 8.63 0.31
CA ASP A 123 20.60 9.97 0.80
C ASP A 123 19.43 9.91 1.79
N ILE A 124 19.69 10.25 3.06
CA ILE A 124 18.69 10.24 4.12
C ILE A 124 17.69 11.40 4.02
N THR A 125 18.11 12.53 3.44
CA THR A 125 17.24 13.69 3.24
C THR A 125 16.13 13.35 2.24
N TRP A 126 16.45 12.64 1.16
CA TRP A 126 15.44 12.16 0.21
C TRP A 126 14.48 11.14 0.81
N VAL A 127 14.97 10.24 1.69
CA VAL A 127 14.11 9.32 2.44
C VAL A 127 13.12 10.09 3.31
N LEU A 128 13.59 11.08 4.07
CA LEU A 128 12.73 11.91 4.93
C LEU A 128 11.71 12.72 4.11
N CYS A 129 12.12 13.32 2.99
CA CYS A 129 11.19 14.01 2.07
C CYS A 129 10.10 13.07 1.58
N GLY A 130 10.46 11.84 1.16
CA GLY A 130 9.51 10.82 0.76
C GLY A 130 8.54 10.45 1.89
N CYS A 131 9.05 10.24 3.10
CA CYS A 131 8.23 9.96 4.29
C CYS A 131 7.22 11.08 4.57
N PHE A 132 7.61 12.35 4.46
CA PHE A 132 6.68 13.47 4.65
C PHE A 132 5.62 13.56 3.55
N ILE A 133 5.99 13.32 2.29
CA ILE A 133 5.04 13.27 1.17
C ILE A 133 4.02 12.15 1.40
N LEU A 134 4.47 10.97 1.81
CA LEU A 134 3.60 9.83 2.13
C LEU A 134 2.70 10.16 3.32
N ALA A 135 3.25 10.68 4.43
CA ALA A 135 2.49 11.04 5.61
C ALA A 135 1.39 12.06 5.29
N PHE A 136 1.69 13.06 4.46
CA PHE A 136 0.69 14.01 3.98
C PHE A 136 -0.35 13.34 3.07
N GLY A 137 0.10 12.56 2.09
CA GLY A 137 -0.77 11.85 1.14
C GLY A 137 -1.75 10.89 1.83
N TRP A 138 -1.36 10.31 2.97
CA TRP A 138 -2.20 9.40 3.76
C TRP A 138 -3.46 10.09 4.33
N PHE A 139 -3.44 11.42 4.50
CA PHE A 139 -4.64 12.21 4.87
C PHE A 139 -5.61 12.43 3.70
N GLY A 140 -5.20 12.17 2.45
CA GLY A 140 -6.12 11.99 1.33
C GLY A 140 -6.58 10.54 1.21
N PHE A 141 -5.68 9.59 1.43
CA PHE A 141 -5.90 8.15 1.27
C PHE A 141 -6.96 7.60 2.24
N ASN A 142 -6.74 7.74 3.56
CA ASN A 142 -7.66 7.16 4.55
C ASN A 142 -8.97 7.95 4.63
N PRO A 143 -8.99 9.26 4.91
CA PRO A 143 -10.24 10.00 5.08
C PRO A 143 -11.06 10.08 3.78
N GLY A 144 -10.39 10.17 2.62
CA GLY A 144 -11.03 10.11 1.31
C GLY A 144 -11.78 8.80 1.05
N SER A 145 -11.37 7.70 1.69
CA SER A 145 -12.05 6.39 1.58
C SER A 145 -13.43 6.38 2.25
N THR A 146 -13.82 7.45 2.94
CA THR A 146 -15.21 7.66 3.35
C THR A 146 -16.14 7.87 2.14
N LEU A 147 -15.59 8.32 1.00
CA LEU A 147 -16.31 8.62 -0.25
C LEU A 147 -17.47 9.63 -0.10
N ALA A 148 -17.51 10.36 1.01
CA ALA A 148 -18.53 11.36 1.34
C ALA A 148 -17.90 12.53 2.09
N GLY A 149 -17.59 13.63 1.37
CA GLY A 149 -16.87 14.78 1.93
C GLY A 149 -17.60 15.55 3.05
N THR A 150 -18.92 15.37 3.16
CA THR A 150 -19.74 15.98 4.23
C THR A 150 -19.96 15.06 5.42
N ASP A 151 -19.46 13.82 5.39
CA ASP A 151 -19.55 12.90 6.52
C ASP A 151 -18.51 13.28 7.59
N LEU A 152 -19.01 13.65 8.79
CA LEU A 152 -18.17 14.05 9.91
C LEU A 152 -17.24 12.93 10.41
N ARG A 153 -17.49 11.67 10.05
CA ARG A 153 -16.59 10.53 10.36
C ARG A 153 -15.19 10.72 9.80
N ILE A 154 -15.02 11.53 8.75
CA ILE A 154 -13.71 11.94 8.21
C ILE A 154 -12.80 12.48 9.32
N SER A 155 -13.34 13.22 10.29
CA SER A 155 -12.56 13.76 11.42
C SER A 155 -11.92 12.66 12.28
N PHE A 156 -12.67 11.60 12.61
CA PHE A 156 -12.15 10.45 13.34
C PHE A 156 -11.07 9.73 12.54
N VAL A 157 -11.27 9.57 11.23
CA VAL A 157 -10.30 8.89 10.35
C VAL A 157 -8.98 9.67 10.27
N VAL A 158 -9.05 11.00 10.14
CA VAL A 158 -7.86 11.87 10.14
C VAL A 158 -7.09 11.73 11.46
N VAL A 159 -7.77 11.84 12.60
CA VAL A 159 -7.13 11.73 13.92
C VAL A 159 -6.50 10.34 14.11
N ASN A 160 -7.22 9.27 13.77
CA ASN A 160 -6.70 7.91 13.87
C ASN A 160 -5.49 7.68 12.96
N THR A 161 -5.48 8.25 11.77
CA THR A 161 -4.34 8.16 10.84
C THR A 161 -3.09 8.82 11.43
N MET A 162 -3.24 9.99 12.06
CA MET A 162 -2.13 10.67 12.74
C MET A 162 -1.64 9.90 13.96
N LEU A 163 -2.55 9.48 14.85
CA LEU A 163 -2.20 8.75 16.06
C LEU A 163 -1.52 7.41 15.75
N ALA A 164 -2.01 6.67 14.76
CA ALA A 164 -1.39 5.42 14.31
C ALA A 164 0.03 5.64 13.78
N SER A 165 0.25 6.71 13.00
CA SER A 165 1.58 7.06 12.47
C SER A 165 2.57 7.39 13.59
N VAL A 166 2.16 8.19 14.56
CA VAL A 166 2.99 8.54 15.74
C VAL A 166 3.28 7.29 16.58
N ALA A 167 2.26 6.48 16.88
CA ALA A 167 2.43 5.26 17.66
C ALA A 167 3.37 4.27 16.97
N GLY A 168 3.26 4.10 15.65
CA GLY A 168 4.14 3.22 14.87
C GLY A 168 5.59 3.67 14.86
N ALA A 169 5.83 4.97 14.64
CA ALA A 169 7.18 5.54 14.69
C ALA A 169 7.80 5.42 16.09
N PHE A 170 7.04 5.75 17.13
CA PHE A 170 7.49 5.65 18.51
C PHE A 170 7.79 4.20 18.92
N ALA A 171 6.90 3.25 18.59
CA ALA A 171 7.11 1.84 18.87
C ALA A 171 8.35 1.29 18.16
N SER A 172 8.59 1.70 16.91
CA SER A 172 9.78 1.31 16.15
C SER A 172 11.05 1.84 16.80
N MET A 173 11.06 3.11 17.20
CA MET A 173 12.18 3.73 17.92
C MET A 173 12.48 3.01 19.23
N MET A 174 11.45 2.75 20.05
CA MET A 174 11.59 2.03 21.31
C MET A 174 12.11 0.61 21.10
N TYR A 175 11.60 -0.09 20.10
CA TYR A 175 12.08 -1.44 19.77
C TYR A 175 13.57 -1.45 19.41
N LEU A 176 14.03 -0.51 18.58
CA LEU A 176 15.46 -0.40 18.23
C LEU A 176 16.32 -0.12 19.47
N MET A 177 15.92 0.84 20.30
CA MET A 177 16.63 1.17 21.54
C MET A 177 16.70 -0.02 22.52
N MET A 178 15.61 -0.78 22.67
CA MET A 178 15.58 -1.99 23.51
C MET A 178 16.51 -3.09 23.00
N ARG A 179 16.83 -3.09 21.70
CA ARG A 179 17.80 -4.01 21.08
C ARG A 179 19.23 -3.49 21.13
N GLY A 180 19.48 -2.35 21.79
CA GLY A 180 20.78 -1.68 21.82
C GLY A 180 21.18 -1.06 20.48
N LEU A 181 20.24 -0.94 19.54
CA LEU A 181 20.44 -0.32 18.24
C LEU A 181 20.15 1.18 18.33
N LYS A 182 20.77 1.95 17.44
CA LYS A 182 20.41 3.36 17.26
C LYS A 182 19.10 3.42 16.47
N PRO A 183 18.18 4.33 16.79
CA PRO A 183 17.01 4.60 15.96
C PRO A 183 17.45 5.44 14.75
N ASP A 184 17.99 4.77 13.74
CA ASP A 184 18.33 5.33 12.44
C ASP A 184 17.16 5.26 11.44
#